data_AF-A0A0B4GC28-F1
#
_entry.id   AF-A0A0B4GC28-F1
#
_cell.length_a   1.000
_cell.length_b   1.000
_cell.length_c   1.000
_cell.angle_alpha   90.00
_cell.angle_beta   90.00
_cell.angle_gamma   90.00
#
_symmetry.space_group_name_H-M   'P 1'
#
loop_
_entity.id
_entity.type
_entity.pdbx_description
1 polymer ?
#
loop_
_entity_poly.entity_id
_entity_poly.type
_entity_poly.pdbx_seq_one_letter_code
_entity_poly.pdbx_strand_id
1 'polypeptide(L)'
;MKSDTVMADGTEEAHLTADGRPMPGSYYDGSEIACVAPTRSGTAMSRLEIKLKETEQELEYERQSRQDDKHSQNTALVNLQSKLNHVEKSLEAEQDKHQQTKFNLVEKEKEASHHLQLKLDAVGELNRFLRGNQVSNQSTDREIVEKAMMLRVNIRDFAIHYFQDSIKEARIQPEESESLNKYLRIPQHYLNNAIYDPRMRVRLVRAFMWAYLCDHIFGCFRWALKDAGAVFHKMCGLLEDLRDEKENADPEGIRKYQTWKANTTNLLIETMRLDKETADMDRQEFIEQKVKRISKILRPLRSSSLQDYQNGLESVIAQSLELDGGDQ
;
A
#
# COMPACT_ATOMS: atom_id res chain seq x y z
N MET A 1 -0.24 -1.42 -17.51
CA MET A 1 -1.26 -2.43 -17.15
C MET A 1 -1.19 -2.70 -15.66
N LYS A 2 -2.00 -1.98 -14.89
CA LYS A 2 -2.66 -2.31 -13.62
C LYS A 2 -3.16 -0.98 -13.09
N SER A 3 -4.48 -0.86 -13.11
CA SER A 3 -5.23 0.34 -12.79
C SER A 3 -5.48 0.32 -11.29
N ASP A 4 -5.05 1.37 -10.59
CA ASP A 4 -5.44 1.59 -9.20
C ASP A 4 -6.65 2.52 -9.15
N THR A 5 -7.76 1.91 -8.77
CA THR A 5 -9.06 2.51 -8.51
C THR A 5 -9.05 3.13 -7.12
N VAL A 6 -9.12 4.46 -7.06
CA VAL A 6 -9.34 5.21 -5.82
C VAL A 6 -10.84 5.20 -5.52
N MET A 7 -11.20 4.65 -4.35
CA MET A 7 -12.53 4.77 -3.75
C MET A 7 -12.57 6.08 -2.97
N ALA A 8 -13.34 7.05 -3.46
CA ALA A 8 -13.75 8.22 -2.70
C ALA A 8 -15.21 8.00 -2.27
N ASP A 9 -15.38 7.80 -0.97
CA ASP A 9 -16.67 7.76 -0.28
C ASP A 9 -17.11 9.22 -0.06
N GLY A 10 -18.15 9.63 -0.79
CA GLY A 10 -18.74 10.96 -0.74
C GLY A 10 -20.24 10.83 -0.55
N THR A 11 -20.65 10.66 0.70
CA THR A 11 -22.05 10.72 1.12
C THR A 11 -22.42 12.17 1.37
N GLU A 12 -23.04 12.82 0.37
CA GLU A 12 -23.71 14.12 0.55
C GLU A 12 -25.23 13.89 0.53
N GLU A 13 -25.83 13.98 1.71
CA GLU A 13 -27.28 13.97 1.94
C GLU A 13 -27.89 15.27 1.39
N ALA A 14 -28.65 15.16 0.30
CA ALA A 14 -29.53 16.21 -0.16
C ALA A 14 -30.87 16.15 0.61
N HIS A 15 -31.02 17.04 1.59
CA HIS A 15 -32.31 17.40 2.19
C HIS A 15 -33.17 18.14 1.14
N LEU A 16 -34.08 17.41 0.48
CA LEU A 16 -35.17 17.99 -0.30
C LEU A 16 -36.31 18.39 0.64
N THR A 17 -36.71 19.65 0.52
CA THR A 17 -37.73 20.31 1.33
C THR A 17 -39.13 20.00 0.82
N ALA A 18 -39.94 19.53 1.77
CA ALA A 18 -41.39 19.56 1.91
C ALA A 18 -42.23 20.20 0.79
N ASP A 19 -43.02 19.33 0.17
CA ASP A 19 -44.27 19.61 -0.54
C ASP A 19 -45.20 20.55 0.23
N GLY A 20 -45.78 21.51 -0.50
CA GLY A 20 -46.74 22.47 0.03
C GLY A 20 -47.79 22.90 -1.00
N ARG A 21 -48.86 22.09 -1.10
CA ARG A 21 -50.25 22.42 -1.50
C ARG A 21 -50.61 22.43 -3.02
N PRO A 22 -51.91 22.45 -3.38
CA PRO A 22 -52.90 21.41 -3.13
C PRO A 22 -53.74 21.07 -4.40
N MET A 23 -54.36 19.89 -4.39
CA MET A 23 -55.36 19.43 -5.37
C MET A 23 -56.65 20.29 -5.35
N PRO A 24 -57.29 20.59 -6.50
CA PRO A 24 -58.67 21.05 -6.52
C PRO A 24 -59.62 19.84 -6.52
N GLY A 25 -60.24 19.61 -5.36
CA GLY A 25 -61.36 18.68 -5.19
C GLY A 25 -62.67 19.28 -5.69
N SER A 26 -63.42 18.47 -6.42
CA SER A 26 -64.82 18.67 -6.78
C SER A 26 -65.73 18.69 -5.55
N TYR A 27 -66.73 19.57 -5.51
CA TYR A 27 -68.03 19.24 -4.90
C TYR A 27 -69.14 20.12 -5.49
N TYR A 28 -70.18 19.45 -5.99
CA TYR A 28 -71.51 19.96 -6.33
C TYR A 28 -72.35 20.09 -5.06
N ASP A 29 -73.18 21.14 -4.97
CA ASP A 29 -74.59 21.19 -4.51
C ASP A 29 -74.95 22.69 -4.45
N GLY A 30 -76.08 23.25 -4.88
CA GLY A 30 -77.45 22.75 -5.04
C GLY A 30 -78.38 23.83 -4.46
N SER A 31 -79.51 24.10 -5.12
CA SER A 31 -80.66 24.93 -4.66
C SER A 31 -80.45 26.46 -4.54
N GLU A 32 -81.40 27.36 -4.84
CA GLU A 32 -82.83 27.22 -5.09
C GLU A 32 -83.38 28.44 -5.86
N ILE A 33 -84.52 28.22 -6.50
CA ILE A 33 -85.23 29.10 -7.44
C ILE A 33 -86.03 30.16 -6.67
N ALA A 34 -85.98 31.43 -7.10
CA ALA A 34 -87.04 32.39 -6.82
C ALA A 34 -87.32 33.27 -8.05
N CYS A 35 -88.43 32.96 -8.72
CA CYS A 35 -89.00 33.76 -9.79
C CYS A 35 -89.63 35.05 -9.24
N VAL A 36 -89.19 36.22 -9.70
CA VAL A 36 -89.96 37.47 -9.61
C VAL A 36 -89.96 38.15 -10.98
N ALA A 37 -91.16 38.24 -11.55
CA ALA A 37 -91.47 38.79 -12.86
C ALA A 37 -91.57 40.34 -12.83
N PRO A 38 -91.55 41.00 -14.00
CA PRO A 38 -90.95 42.32 -14.17
C PRO A 38 -91.96 43.48 -14.18
N THR A 39 -91.52 44.64 -13.72
CA THR A 39 -92.16 45.93 -14.02
C THR A 39 -91.41 46.66 -15.14
N ARG A 40 -92.10 46.70 -16.28
CA ARG A 40 -91.83 47.48 -17.49
C ARG A 40 -91.80 48.98 -17.17
N SER A 41 -90.89 49.67 -17.86
CA SER A 41 -91.00 51.04 -18.38
C SER A 41 -89.95 51.98 -17.82
N GLY A 42 -88.97 52.29 -18.67
CA GLY A 42 -87.97 53.34 -18.44
C GLY A 42 -86.56 52.86 -18.73
N THR A 43 -85.88 53.54 -19.67
CA THR A 43 -84.41 53.60 -19.82
C THR A 43 -83.68 52.45 -20.54
N ALA A 44 -83.93 52.30 -21.85
CA ALA A 44 -82.97 51.65 -22.76
C ALA A 44 -81.59 52.36 -22.78
N MET A 45 -81.57 53.69 -22.53
CA MET A 45 -80.34 54.49 -22.37
C MET A 45 -79.51 54.05 -21.15
N SER A 46 -80.10 53.89 -19.97
CA SER A 46 -79.34 53.50 -18.77
C SER A 46 -78.77 52.08 -18.84
N ARG A 47 -79.41 51.16 -19.57
CA ARG A 47 -78.81 49.83 -19.84
C ARG A 47 -77.60 49.91 -20.78
N LEU A 48 -77.59 50.84 -21.72
CA LEU A 48 -76.44 51.06 -22.60
C LEU A 48 -75.30 51.76 -21.86
N GLU A 49 -75.59 52.71 -20.97
CA GLU A 49 -74.58 53.36 -20.12
C GLU A 49 -73.93 52.40 -19.13
N ILE A 50 -74.70 51.48 -18.53
CA ILE A 50 -74.16 50.41 -17.67
C ILE A 50 -73.25 49.49 -18.48
N LYS A 51 -73.70 49.01 -19.64
CA LYS A 51 -72.88 48.16 -20.52
C LYS A 51 -71.61 48.86 -21.00
N LEU A 52 -71.70 50.15 -21.32
CA LEU A 52 -70.53 50.93 -21.74
C LEU A 52 -69.49 51.01 -20.62
N LYS A 53 -69.92 51.33 -19.39
CA LYS A 53 -69.04 51.37 -18.21
C LYS A 53 -68.45 50.00 -17.87
N GLU A 54 -69.23 48.93 -17.99
CA GLU A 54 -68.74 47.55 -17.81
C GLU A 54 -67.65 47.23 -18.85
N THR A 55 -67.88 47.56 -20.13
CA THR A 55 -66.88 47.33 -21.17
C THR A 55 -65.62 48.19 -20.99
N GLU A 56 -65.75 49.44 -20.50
CA GLU A 56 -64.60 50.29 -20.19
C GLU A 56 -63.78 49.73 -19.02
N GLN A 57 -64.44 49.25 -17.97
CA GLN A 57 -63.78 48.60 -16.84
C GLN A 57 -63.09 47.29 -17.25
N GLU A 58 -63.73 46.47 -18.10
CA GLU A 58 -63.12 45.26 -18.65
C GLU A 58 -61.87 45.59 -19.49
N LEU A 59 -61.93 46.63 -20.32
CA LEU A 59 -60.81 47.06 -21.16
C LEU A 59 -59.65 47.61 -20.32
N GLU A 60 -59.95 48.35 -19.25
CA GLU A 60 -58.96 48.87 -18.31
C GLU A 60 -58.31 47.73 -17.50
N TYR A 61 -59.10 46.77 -17.04
CA TYR A 61 -58.60 45.56 -16.39
C TYR A 61 -57.70 44.74 -17.32
N GLU A 62 -58.10 44.56 -18.58
CA GLU A 62 -57.30 43.83 -19.56
C GLU A 62 -55.99 44.57 -19.88
N ARG A 63 -56.01 45.91 -19.98
CA ARG A 63 -54.79 46.71 -20.16
C ARG A 63 -53.85 46.57 -18.97
N GLN A 64 -54.38 46.64 -17.74
CA GLN A 64 -53.59 46.47 -16.53
C GLN A 64 -52.99 45.07 -16.45
N SER A 65 -53.80 44.02 -16.68
CA SER A 65 -53.32 42.63 -16.73
C SER A 65 -52.21 42.45 -17.78
N ARG A 66 -52.39 42.98 -18.99
CA ARG A 66 -51.35 42.93 -20.03
C ARG A 66 -50.08 43.70 -19.65
N GLN A 67 -50.21 44.78 -18.89
CA GLN A 67 -49.06 45.55 -18.41
C GLN A 67 -48.29 44.81 -17.32
N ASP A 68 -49.01 44.14 -16.40
CA ASP A 68 -48.43 43.30 -15.36
C ASP A 68 -47.75 42.06 -15.96
N ASP A 69 -48.37 41.43 -16.97
CA ASP A 69 -47.78 40.31 -17.72
C ASP A 69 -46.48 40.73 -18.44
N LYS A 70 -46.48 41.89 -19.09
CA LYS A 70 -45.27 42.45 -19.72
C LYS A 70 -44.18 42.73 -18.70
N HIS A 71 -44.53 43.26 -17.53
CA HIS A 71 -43.58 43.53 -16.47
C HIS A 71 -42.99 42.22 -15.91
N SER A 72 -43.84 41.22 -15.66
CA SER A 72 -43.45 39.89 -15.22
C SER A 72 -42.51 39.19 -16.24
N GLN A 73 -42.84 39.26 -17.53
CA GLN A 73 -41.97 38.75 -18.61
C GLN A 73 -40.62 39.48 -18.67
N ASN A 74 -40.60 40.80 -18.54
CA ASN A 74 -39.37 41.58 -18.56
C ASN A 74 -38.47 41.23 -17.36
N THR A 75 -39.04 41.09 -16.16
CA THR A 75 -38.31 40.64 -14.97
C THR A 75 -37.76 39.22 -15.14
N ALA A 76 -38.53 38.31 -15.76
CA ALA A 76 -38.07 36.96 -16.07
C ALA A 76 -36.89 36.96 -17.07
N LEU A 77 -36.94 37.80 -18.11
CA LEU A 77 -35.85 37.96 -19.08
C LEU A 77 -34.57 38.50 -18.43
N VAL A 78 -34.68 39.53 -17.59
CA VAL A 78 -33.54 40.07 -16.85
C VAL A 78 -32.93 39.02 -15.92
N ASN A 79 -33.76 38.25 -15.22
CA ASN A 79 -33.31 37.16 -14.35
C ASN A 79 -32.60 36.05 -15.16
N LEU A 80 -33.15 35.64 -16.30
CA LEU A 80 -32.51 34.66 -17.19
C LEU A 80 -31.17 35.17 -17.71
N GLN A 81 -31.09 36.44 -18.10
CA GLN A 81 -29.86 37.04 -18.58
C GLN A 81 -28.79 37.13 -17.48
N SER A 82 -29.18 37.43 -16.24
CA SER A 82 -28.27 37.40 -15.09
C SER A 82 -27.73 35.99 -14.81
N LYS A 83 -28.59 34.96 -14.92
CA LYS A 83 -28.20 33.56 -14.76
C LYS A 83 -27.27 33.10 -15.88
N LEU A 84 -27.57 33.49 -17.12
CA LEU A 84 -26.74 33.17 -18.28
C LEU A 84 -25.34 33.76 -18.14
N ASN A 85 -25.25 35.05 -17.80
CA ASN A 85 -23.97 35.72 -17.53
C ASN A 85 -23.20 35.07 -16.36
N HIS A 86 -23.90 34.59 -15.34
CA HIS A 86 -23.28 33.89 -14.21
C HIS A 86 -22.71 32.52 -14.63
N VAL A 87 -23.48 31.74 -15.40
CA VAL A 87 -23.05 30.44 -15.92
C VAL A 87 -21.87 30.62 -16.89
N GLU A 88 -21.90 31.62 -17.77
CA GLU A 88 -20.78 31.93 -18.67
C GLU A 88 -19.50 32.24 -17.90
N LYS A 89 -19.57 33.10 -16.88
CA LYS A 89 -18.41 33.40 -16.02
C LYS A 89 -17.91 32.19 -15.25
N SER A 90 -18.82 31.36 -14.75
CA SER A 90 -18.45 30.13 -14.04
C SER A 90 -17.79 29.12 -14.98
N LEU A 91 -18.25 29.04 -16.23
CA LEU A 91 -17.67 28.16 -17.24
C LEU A 91 -16.26 28.63 -17.64
N GLU A 92 -16.07 29.94 -17.83
CA GLU A 92 -14.77 30.54 -18.12
C GLU A 92 -13.77 30.27 -16.98
N ALA A 93 -14.18 30.49 -15.72
CA ALA A 93 -13.33 30.22 -14.56
C ALA A 93 -12.94 28.74 -14.43
N GLU A 94 -13.85 27.82 -14.74
CA GLU A 94 -13.55 26.38 -14.72
C GLU A 94 -12.62 25.98 -15.87
N GLN A 95 -12.78 26.59 -17.05
CA GLN A 95 -11.86 26.38 -18.18
C GLN A 95 -10.44 26.83 -17.85
N ASP A 96 -10.28 28.01 -17.25
CA ASP A 96 -8.97 28.51 -16.82
C ASP A 96 -8.32 27.60 -15.77
N LYS A 97 -9.10 27.17 -14.77
CA LYS A 97 -8.64 26.24 -13.74
C LYS A 97 -8.24 24.88 -14.33
N HIS A 98 -9.00 24.38 -15.31
CA HIS A 98 -8.69 23.15 -16.01
C HIS A 98 -7.38 23.28 -16.81
N GLN A 99 -7.20 24.39 -17.52
CA GLN A 99 -5.96 24.67 -18.26
C GLN A 99 -4.74 24.75 -17.33
N GLN A 100 -4.87 25.45 -16.19
CA GLN A 100 -3.80 25.54 -15.20
C GLN A 100 -3.44 24.16 -14.60
N THR A 101 -4.45 23.36 -14.28
CA THR A 101 -4.25 22.00 -13.75
C THR A 101 -3.54 21.12 -14.76
N LYS A 102 -3.93 21.20 -16.04
CA LYS A 102 -3.29 20.48 -17.13
C LYS A 102 -1.82 20.87 -17.30
N PHE A 103 -1.51 22.16 -17.22
CA PHE A 103 -0.12 22.65 -17.27
C PHE A 103 0.71 22.11 -16.10
N ASN A 104 0.21 22.21 -14.88
CA ASN A 104 0.89 21.71 -13.67
C ASN A 104 1.14 20.20 -13.74
N LEU A 105 0.19 19.41 -14.28
CA LEU A 105 0.34 17.97 -14.42
C LEU A 105 1.48 17.62 -15.37
N VAL A 106 1.56 18.29 -16.54
CA VAL A 106 2.64 18.08 -17.51
C VAL A 106 4.00 18.46 -16.93
N GLU A 107 4.07 19.54 -16.15
CA GLU A 107 5.30 19.94 -15.45
C GLU A 107 5.74 18.88 -14.43
N LYS A 108 4.81 18.37 -13.62
CA LYS A 108 5.09 17.32 -12.63
C LYS A 108 5.49 15.99 -13.27
N GLU A 109 4.89 15.63 -14.39
CA GLU A 109 5.28 14.43 -15.16
C GLU A 109 6.70 14.55 -15.71
N LYS A 110 7.08 15.75 -16.17
CA LYS A 110 8.44 16.05 -16.62
C LYS A 110 9.46 15.98 -15.48
N GLU A 111 9.14 16.54 -14.32
CA GLU A 111 9.97 16.44 -13.11
C GLU A 111 10.16 14.98 -12.67
N ALA A 112 9.08 14.20 -12.60
CA ALA A 112 9.13 12.79 -12.24
C ALA A 112 9.98 11.96 -13.21
N SER A 113 9.83 12.21 -14.51
CA SER A 113 10.63 11.57 -15.57
C SER A 113 12.12 11.93 -15.44
N HIS A 114 12.42 13.19 -15.15
CA HIS A 114 13.79 13.65 -14.91
C HIS A 114 14.41 12.98 -13.66
N HIS A 115 13.66 12.88 -12.56
CA HIS A 115 14.11 12.17 -11.36
C HIS A 115 14.36 10.67 -11.61
N LEU A 116 13.49 10.03 -12.39
CA LEU A 116 13.68 8.63 -12.79
C LEU A 116 14.97 8.46 -13.60
N GLN A 117 15.24 9.37 -14.54
CA GLN A 117 16.46 9.36 -15.35
C GLN A 117 17.71 9.53 -14.49
N LEU A 118 17.74 10.53 -13.59
CA LEU A 118 18.86 10.72 -12.64
C LEU A 118 19.12 9.49 -11.78
N LYS A 119 18.06 8.79 -11.34
CA LYS A 119 18.18 7.56 -10.57
C LYS A 119 18.79 6.42 -11.39
N LEU A 120 18.36 6.27 -12.65
CA LEU A 120 18.93 5.28 -13.56
C LEU A 120 20.40 5.58 -13.86
N ASP A 121 20.76 6.84 -14.09
CA ASP A 121 22.14 7.27 -14.31
C ASP A 121 23.02 7.01 -13.09
N ALA A 122 22.54 7.32 -11.88
CA ALA A 122 23.26 7.03 -10.63
C ALA A 122 23.48 5.52 -10.41
N VAL A 123 22.49 4.69 -10.74
CA VAL A 123 22.64 3.23 -10.73
C VAL A 123 23.65 2.77 -11.79
N GLY A 124 23.64 3.39 -12.97
CA GLY A 124 24.61 3.14 -14.03
C GLY A 124 26.04 3.48 -13.63
N GLU A 125 26.26 4.65 -13.02
CA GLU A 125 27.55 5.08 -12.48
C GLU A 125 28.04 4.16 -11.37
N LEU A 126 27.16 3.79 -10.43
CA LEU A 126 27.49 2.85 -9.37
C LEU A 126 27.91 1.50 -9.97
N ASN A 127 27.15 0.97 -10.92
CA ASN A 127 27.51 -0.27 -11.62
C ASN A 127 28.82 -0.17 -12.40
N ARG A 128 29.14 1.00 -12.95
CA ARG A 128 30.43 1.25 -13.63
C ARG A 128 31.58 1.32 -12.63
N PHE A 129 31.38 1.96 -11.49
CA PHE A 129 32.38 2.03 -10.41
C PHE A 129 32.65 0.65 -9.81
N LEU A 130 31.59 -0.13 -9.58
CA LEU A 130 31.70 -1.52 -9.15
C LEU A 130 32.46 -2.37 -10.17
N ARG A 131 32.16 -2.23 -11.47
CA ARG A 131 32.89 -2.94 -12.55
C ARG A 131 34.35 -2.50 -12.70
N GLY A 132 34.64 -1.22 -12.48
CA GLY A 132 36.00 -0.67 -12.59
C GLY A 132 36.93 -1.10 -11.44
N ASN A 133 36.36 -1.40 -10.27
CA ASN A 133 37.09 -1.81 -9.08
C ASN A 133 36.96 -3.32 -8.75
N GLN A 134 36.42 -4.13 -9.67
CA GLN A 134 36.18 -5.55 -9.41
C GLN A 134 37.48 -6.37 -9.41
N VAL A 135 37.98 -6.61 -8.19
CA VAL A 135 38.36 -7.97 -7.77
C VAL A 135 37.16 -8.88 -8.07
N SER A 136 37.37 -9.93 -8.83
CA SER A 136 36.41 -10.61 -9.74
C SER A 136 35.21 -11.35 -9.12
N ASN A 137 34.86 -11.12 -7.85
CA ASN A 137 34.03 -12.05 -7.08
C ASN A 137 32.84 -11.37 -6.38
N GLN A 138 32.11 -10.48 -7.07
CA GLN A 138 30.81 -10.02 -6.56
C GLN A 138 29.70 -10.83 -7.23
N SER A 139 29.07 -11.73 -6.47
CA SER A 139 27.89 -12.47 -6.93
C SER A 139 26.82 -11.49 -7.41
N THR A 140 26.25 -11.71 -8.60
CA THR A 140 25.17 -10.87 -9.11
C THR A 140 23.90 -11.06 -8.27
N ASP A 141 23.02 -10.05 -8.20
CA ASP A 141 21.72 -10.18 -7.50
C ASP A 141 20.95 -11.43 -7.93
N ARG A 142 21.06 -11.80 -9.21
CA ARG A 142 20.46 -13.01 -9.76
C ARG A 142 21.05 -14.28 -9.14
N GLU A 143 22.37 -14.38 -9.03
CA GLU A 143 23.05 -15.53 -8.41
C GLU A 143 22.69 -15.64 -6.92
N ILE A 144 22.59 -14.53 -6.20
CA ILE A 144 22.16 -14.51 -4.80
C ILE A 144 20.74 -15.07 -4.69
N VAL A 145 19.82 -14.64 -5.58
CA VAL A 145 18.45 -15.15 -5.62
C VAL A 145 18.43 -16.65 -5.93
N GLU A 146 19.22 -17.12 -6.90
CA GLU A 146 19.32 -18.54 -7.26
C GLU A 146 19.87 -19.38 -6.09
N LYS A 147 20.94 -18.94 -5.43
CA LYS A 147 21.49 -19.59 -4.22
C LYS A 147 20.48 -19.61 -3.07
N ALA A 148 19.74 -18.52 -2.84
CA ALA A 148 18.69 -18.47 -1.83
C ALA A 148 17.52 -19.44 -2.14
N MET A 149 17.16 -19.59 -3.43
CA MET A 149 16.17 -20.58 -3.85
C MET A 149 16.67 -22.02 -3.60
N MET A 150 17.92 -22.32 -3.94
CA MET A 150 18.53 -23.63 -3.66
C MET A 150 18.54 -23.94 -2.16
N LEU A 151 18.93 -22.97 -1.32
CA LEU A 151 18.89 -23.14 0.14
C LEU A 151 17.49 -23.45 0.65
N ARG A 152 16.45 -22.79 0.12
CA ARG A 152 15.05 -23.08 0.47
C ARG A 152 14.61 -24.50 0.08
N VAL A 153 15.08 -24.98 -1.08
CA VAL A 153 14.85 -26.36 -1.52
C VAL A 153 15.56 -27.33 -0.58
N ASN A 154 16.81 -27.08 -0.23
CA ASN A 154 17.59 -27.95 0.66
C ASN A 154 17.01 -27.99 2.08
N ILE A 155 16.53 -26.86 2.62
CA ILE A 155 15.79 -26.84 3.90
C ILE A 155 14.49 -27.64 3.82
N ARG A 156 13.77 -27.56 2.70
CA ARG A 156 12.54 -28.34 2.50
C ARG A 156 12.87 -29.83 2.47
N ASP A 157 13.84 -30.22 1.68
CA ASP A 157 14.18 -31.63 1.46
C ASP A 157 14.79 -32.24 2.73
N PHE A 158 15.61 -31.48 3.47
CA PHE A 158 16.06 -31.80 4.82
C PHE A 158 14.88 -32.05 5.79
N ALA A 159 13.91 -31.14 5.81
CA ALA A 159 12.76 -31.25 6.70
C ALA A 159 11.89 -32.47 6.34
N ILE A 160 11.69 -32.74 5.05
CA ILE A 160 10.97 -33.93 4.58
C ILE A 160 11.72 -35.20 5.02
N HIS A 161 13.01 -35.29 4.71
CA HIS A 161 13.79 -36.51 4.91
C HIS A 161 13.89 -36.93 6.39
N TYR A 162 13.94 -35.97 7.32
CA TYR A 162 14.17 -36.28 8.75
C TYR A 162 12.97 -36.10 9.68
N PHE A 163 11.87 -35.49 9.18
CA PHE A 163 10.71 -35.14 10.01
C PHE A 163 9.37 -35.58 9.40
N GLN A 164 9.34 -36.31 8.28
CA GLN A 164 8.09 -36.79 7.68
C GLN A 164 7.51 -38.04 8.34
N ASP A 165 8.31 -38.88 9.01
CA ASP A 165 7.79 -40.15 9.55
C ASP A 165 7.02 -39.96 10.86
N SER A 166 5.93 -40.68 11.05
CA SER A 166 5.15 -40.61 12.30
C SER A 166 6.01 -40.91 13.54
N ILE A 167 5.98 -40.02 14.53
CA ILE A 167 6.67 -40.21 15.81
C ILE A 167 5.64 -40.66 16.83
N LYS A 168 5.87 -41.82 17.46
CA LYS A 168 4.91 -42.41 18.41
C LYS A 168 4.90 -41.68 19.75
N GLU A 169 6.03 -41.12 20.18
CA GLU A 169 6.17 -40.44 21.48
C GLU A 169 7.08 -39.21 21.38
N ALA A 170 6.61 -38.16 20.69
CA ALA A 170 7.31 -36.87 20.70
C ALA A 170 7.07 -36.19 22.06
N ARG A 171 8.07 -36.26 22.96
CA ARG A 171 8.04 -35.52 24.24
C ARG A 171 8.93 -34.29 24.12
N ILE A 172 8.31 -33.14 23.85
CA ILE A 172 9.00 -31.84 23.84
C ILE A 172 9.02 -31.31 25.25
N GLN A 173 10.21 -31.00 25.75
CA GLN A 173 10.37 -30.33 27.03
C GLN A 173 9.94 -28.86 26.91
N PRO A 174 9.41 -28.24 27.99
CA PRO A 174 9.01 -26.83 27.98
C PRO A 174 10.08 -25.89 27.41
N GLU A 175 11.36 -26.14 27.71
CA GLU A 175 12.49 -25.31 27.26
C GLU A 175 12.73 -25.40 25.74
N GLU A 176 12.49 -26.59 25.15
CA GLU A 176 12.62 -26.82 23.72
C GLU A 176 11.45 -26.14 22.98
N SER A 177 10.25 -26.22 23.56
CA SER A 177 9.06 -25.54 23.07
C SER A 177 9.22 -24.02 23.08
N GLU A 178 9.73 -23.45 24.19
CA GLU A 178 10.02 -22.03 24.30
C GLU A 178 11.09 -21.60 23.28
N SER A 179 12.13 -22.42 23.11
CA SER A 179 13.18 -22.17 22.12
C SER A 179 12.66 -22.15 20.69
N LEU A 180 11.75 -23.06 20.32
CA LEU A 180 11.07 -23.04 19.01
C LEU A 180 10.19 -21.79 18.88
N ASN A 181 9.44 -21.49 19.94
CA ASN A 181 8.45 -20.42 19.91
C ASN A 181 9.07 -19.02 19.87
N LYS A 182 10.29 -18.86 20.38
CA LYS A 182 11.09 -17.63 20.22
C LYS A 182 11.18 -17.19 18.75
N TYR A 183 11.32 -18.14 17.83
CA TYR A 183 11.46 -17.84 16.39
C TYR A 183 10.12 -17.89 15.66
N LEU A 184 9.22 -18.81 16.03
CA LEU A 184 7.98 -19.06 15.31
C LEU A 184 6.82 -18.16 15.75
N ARG A 185 6.81 -17.68 17.00
CA ARG A 185 5.76 -16.83 17.58
C ARG A 185 4.34 -17.40 17.40
N ILE A 186 4.17 -18.70 17.61
CA ILE A 186 2.91 -19.41 17.49
C ILE A 186 2.30 -19.75 18.87
N PRO A 187 0.97 -19.82 18.99
CA PRO A 187 0.33 -20.27 20.23
C PRO A 187 0.72 -21.70 20.60
N GLN A 188 0.93 -21.97 21.90
CA GLN A 188 1.41 -23.27 22.39
C GLN A 188 0.52 -24.45 21.99
N HIS A 189 -0.80 -24.28 22.00
CA HIS A 189 -1.74 -25.33 21.59
C HIS A 189 -1.58 -25.70 20.10
N TYR A 190 -1.26 -24.72 19.25
CA TYR A 190 -1.03 -24.95 17.83
C TYR A 190 0.29 -25.66 17.58
N LEU A 191 1.34 -25.28 18.33
CA LEU A 191 2.63 -25.96 18.31
C LEU A 191 2.46 -27.44 18.68
N ASN A 192 1.74 -27.74 19.76
CA ASN A 192 1.46 -29.13 20.18
C ASN A 192 0.79 -29.94 19.05
N ASN A 193 -0.24 -29.41 18.39
CA ASN A 193 -0.89 -30.09 17.28
C ASN A 193 0.03 -30.27 16.07
N ALA A 194 0.86 -29.27 15.76
CA ALA A 194 1.78 -29.30 14.63
C ALA A 194 2.90 -30.34 14.79
N ILE A 195 3.25 -30.72 16.02
CA ILE A 195 4.30 -31.71 16.32
C ILE A 195 3.85 -33.13 15.96
N TYR A 196 2.58 -33.46 16.21
CA TYR A 196 2.03 -34.80 16.01
C TYR A 196 1.59 -35.05 14.56
N ASP A 197 1.17 -34.02 13.82
CA ASP A 197 0.90 -34.14 12.39
C ASP A 197 2.21 -34.04 11.60
N PRO A 198 2.65 -35.11 10.90
CA PRO A 198 3.91 -35.09 10.17
C PRO A 198 3.99 -34.00 9.09
N ARG A 199 2.88 -33.67 8.43
CA ARG A 199 2.85 -32.61 7.41
C ARG A 199 3.08 -31.24 8.04
N MET A 200 2.47 -31.01 9.20
CA MET A 200 2.62 -29.76 9.93
C MET A 200 4.00 -29.65 10.57
N ARG A 201 4.57 -30.75 11.06
CA ARG A 201 5.92 -30.78 11.61
C ARG A 201 6.98 -30.43 10.58
N VAL A 202 6.87 -30.96 9.35
CA VAL A 202 7.76 -30.57 8.25
C VAL A 202 7.66 -29.06 8.00
N ARG A 203 6.45 -28.49 7.98
CA ARG A 203 6.27 -27.03 7.81
C ARG A 203 6.85 -26.23 8.97
N LEU A 204 6.65 -26.71 10.20
CA LEU A 204 7.17 -26.12 11.44
C LEU A 204 8.71 -26.06 11.40
N VAL A 205 9.36 -27.17 11.06
CA VAL A 205 10.83 -27.26 10.97
C VAL A 205 11.37 -26.35 9.87
N ARG A 206 10.72 -26.31 8.70
CA ARG A 206 11.12 -25.40 7.61
C ARG A 206 11.07 -23.94 8.04
N ALA A 207 9.97 -23.53 8.68
CA ALA A 207 9.79 -22.17 9.17
C ALA A 207 10.82 -21.83 10.26
N PHE A 208 11.04 -22.76 11.20
CA PHE A 208 12.03 -22.60 12.27
C PHE A 208 13.44 -22.46 11.71
N MET A 209 13.84 -23.36 10.80
CA MET A 209 15.16 -23.32 10.16
C MET A 209 15.37 -21.98 9.46
N TRP A 210 14.42 -21.55 8.62
CA TRP A 210 14.54 -20.27 7.92
C TRP A 210 14.66 -19.09 8.89
N ALA A 211 13.78 -19.01 9.90
CA ALA A 211 13.81 -17.95 10.90
C ALA A 211 15.12 -17.96 11.71
N TYR A 212 15.63 -19.13 12.07
CA TYR A 212 16.89 -19.27 12.77
C TYR A 212 18.08 -18.78 11.93
N LEU A 213 18.14 -19.15 10.64
CA LEU A 213 19.21 -18.71 9.74
C LEU A 213 19.19 -17.18 9.57
N CYS A 214 18.00 -16.58 9.46
CA CYS A 214 17.83 -15.13 9.43
C CYS A 214 18.34 -14.43 10.70
N ASP A 215 18.15 -15.03 11.88
CA ASP A 215 18.54 -14.41 13.16
C ASP A 215 20.02 -14.66 13.52
N HIS A 216 20.58 -15.81 13.12
CA HIS A 216 21.91 -16.25 13.59
C HIS A 216 23.02 -16.22 12.55
N ILE A 217 22.68 -16.15 11.27
CA ILE A 217 23.64 -16.28 10.17
C ILE A 217 23.58 -15.05 9.29
N PHE A 218 22.42 -14.76 8.70
CA PHE A 218 22.29 -13.62 7.78
C PHE A 218 22.49 -12.30 8.51
N GLY A 219 23.37 -11.44 7.97
CA GLY A 219 23.67 -10.13 8.55
C GLY A 219 24.60 -10.15 9.76
N CYS A 220 25.13 -11.33 10.12
CA CYS A 220 26.18 -11.47 11.13
C CYS A 220 27.59 -11.37 10.53
N PHE A 221 27.71 -11.21 9.21
CA PHE A 221 28.98 -11.05 8.49
C PHE A 221 30.00 -12.15 8.82
N ARG A 222 29.54 -13.39 8.91
CA ARG A 222 30.36 -14.52 9.39
C ARG A 222 31.47 -14.92 8.42
N TRP A 223 31.36 -14.49 7.17
CA TRP A 223 32.41 -14.61 6.17
C TRP A 223 33.68 -13.82 6.54
N ALA A 224 33.58 -12.81 7.40
CA ALA A 224 34.70 -11.93 7.72
C ALA A 224 35.56 -12.41 8.91
N LEU A 225 35.39 -13.64 9.42
CA LEU A 225 35.82 -14.09 10.76
C LEU A 225 34.96 -13.51 11.89
N LYS A 226 34.93 -14.22 13.02
CA LYS A 226 34.17 -13.84 14.22
C LYS A 226 34.39 -12.39 14.69
N ASP A 227 35.65 -11.94 14.76
CA ASP A 227 35.96 -10.62 15.31
C ASP A 227 35.60 -9.50 14.34
N ALA A 228 35.95 -9.64 13.05
CA ALA A 228 35.56 -8.68 12.03
C ALA A 228 34.06 -8.63 11.84
N GLY A 229 33.41 -9.80 11.77
CA GLY A 229 31.97 -9.91 11.57
C GLY A 229 31.20 -9.21 12.68
N ALA A 230 31.66 -9.35 13.92
CA ALA A 230 31.10 -8.62 15.06
C ALA A 230 31.29 -7.10 14.95
N VAL A 231 32.45 -6.63 14.45
CA VAL A 231 32.70 -5.21 14.20
C VAL A 231 31.81 -4.69 13.06
N PHE A 232 31.70 -5.42 11.96
CA PHE A 232 30.83 -5.10 10.83
C PHE A 232 29.36 -5.02 11.24
N HIS A 233 28.90 -5.99 12.02
CA HIS A 233 27.53 -6.03 12.53
C HIS A 233 27.24 -4.80 13.40
N LYS A 234 28.14 -4.46 14.34
CA LYS A 234 28.02 -3.24 15.15
C LYS A 234 28.03 -1.97 14.31
N MET A 235 28.93 -1.89 13.32
CA MET A 235 29.01 -0.76 12.41
C MET A 235 27.70 -0.62 11.62
N CYS A 236 27.16 -1.73 11.09
CA CYS A 236 25.90 -1.71 10.36
C CYS A 236 24.74 -1.26 11.25
N GLY A 237 24.67 -1.72 12.51
CA GLY A 237 23.67 -1.25 13.47
C GLY A 237 23.74 0.27 13.71
N LEU A 238 24.95 0.81 13.96
CA LEU A 238 25.15 2.26 14.14
C LEU A 238 24.74 3.08 12.90
N LEU A 239 24.90 2.49 11.70
CA LEU A 239 24.52 3.15 10.45
C LEU A 239 23.03 2.99 10.11
N GLU A 240 22.36 1.97 10.63
CA GLU A 240 20.92 1.79 10.51
C GLU A 240 20.17 2.83 11.36
N ASP A 241 20.66 3.15 12.55
CA ASP A 241 20.10 4.24 13.38
C ASP A 241 20.15 5.61 12.65
N LEU A 242 21.19 5.82 11.82
CA LEU A 242 21.32 7.01 10.97
C LEU A 242 20.45 6.95 9.70
N ARG A 243 19.79 5.82 9.44
CA ARG A 243 18.98 5.60 8.23
C ARG A 243 17.55 6.10 8.41
N ASP A 244 17.01 6.12 9.62
CA ASP A 244 15.63 6.56 9.86
C ASP A 244 15.44 8.06 9.60
N GLU A 245 16.52 8.83 9.49
CA GLU A 245 16.51 10.23 9.02
C GLU A 245 16.45 10.37 7.49
N LYS A 246 16.50 9.28 6.71
CA LYS A 246 16.68 9.30 5.25
C LYS A 246 15.43 9.51 4.41
N GLU A 247 14.24 9.59 5.00
CA GLU A 247 13.03 9.84 4.20
C GLU A 247 13.10 11.20 3.45
N ASN A 248 13.99 12.10 3.88
CA ASN A 248 14.28 13.39 3.24
C ASN A 248 15.73 13.54 2.73
N ALA A 249 16.50 12.44 2.62
CA ALA A 249 17.91 12.55 2.24
C ALA A 249 18.09 12.86 0.74
N ASP A 250 18.88 13.89 0.45
CA ASP A 250 19.34 14.25 -0.90
C ASP A 250 20.00 13.03 -1.60
N PRO A 251 19.64 12.72 -2.87
CA PRO A 251 20.26 11.65 -3.65
C PRO A 251 21.79 11.63 -3.62
N GLU A 252 22.45 12.80 -3.57
CA GLU A 252 23.92 12.86 -3.47
C GLU A 252 24.44 12.32 -2.13
N GLY A 253 23.71 12.59 -1.03
CA GLY A 253 24.01 12.05 0.29
C GLY A 253 23.90 10.53 0.34
N ILE A 254 22.87 9.96 -0.31
CA ILE A 254 22.72 8.51 -0.45
C ILE A 254 23.90 7.93 -1.21
N ARG A 255 24.30 8.55 -2.33
CA ARG A 255 25.45 8.09 -3.13
C ARG A 255 26.75 8.11 -2.32
N LYS A 256 27.07 9.24 -1.65
CA LYS A 256 28.27 9.37 -0.80
C LYS A 256 28.30 8.33 0.32
N TYR A 257 27.16 8.07 0.95
CA TYR A 257 27.03 7.04 1.98
C TYR A 257 27.33 5.64 1.43
N GLN A 258 26.79 5.27 0.27
CA GLN A 258 27.06 3.96 -0.34
C GLN A 258 28.53 3.82 -0.77
N THR A 259 29.12 4.87 -1.36
CA THR A 259 30.54 4.89 -1.72
C THR A 259 31.43 4.76 -0.48
N TRP A 260 31.12 5.49 0.59
CA TRP A 260 31.84 5.39 1.85
C TRP A 260 31.73 3.98 2.44
N LYS A 261 30.52 3.42 2.49
CA LYS A 261 30.28 2.05 2.97
C LYS A 261 31.12 1.03 2.18
N ALA A 262 31.14 1.13 0.86
CA ALA A 262 31.94 0.24 0.01
C ALA A 262 33.45 0.39 0.28
N ASN A 263 33.96 1.62 0.32
CA ASN A 263 35.37 1.90 0.56
C ASN A 263 35.82 1.44 1.95
N THR A 264 35.02 1.69 2.98
CA THR A 264 35.33 1.26 4.36
C THR A 264 35.27 -0.26 4.48
N THR A 265 34.32 -0.92 3.81
CA THR A 265 34.25 -2.39 3.79
C THR A 265 35.50 -2.98 3.14
N ASN A 266 35.92 -2.45 1.99
CA ASN A 266 37.15 -2.89 1.31
C ASN A 266 38.39 -2.66 2.18
N LEU A 267 38.53 -1.48 2.78
CA LEU A 267 39.65 -1.18 3.66
C LEU A 267 39.70 -2.13 4.86
N LEU A 268 38.54 -2.48 5.44
CA LEU A 268 38.49 -3.42 6.57
C LEU A 268 38.92 -4.82 6.14
N ILE A 269 38.43 -5.30 4.98
CA ILE A 269 38.84 -6.59 4.40
C ILE A 269 40.37 -6.62 4.18
N GLU A 270 40.93 -5.58 3.56
CA GLU A 270 42.36 -5.46 3.30
C GLU A 270 43.19 -5.41 4.59
N THR A 271 42.72 -4.66 5.59
CA THR A 271 43.43 -4.47 6.86
C THR A 271 43.41 -5.75 7.70
N MET A 272 42.31 -6.49 7.67
CA MET A 272 42.15 -7.69 8.49
C MET A 272 42.86 -8.92 7.95
N ARG A 273 43.43 -8.83 6.72
CA ARG A 273 44.26 -9.88 6.09
C ARG A 273 43.76 -11.27 6.45
N LEU A 274 42.50 -11.54 6.10
CA LEU A 274 41.79 -12.75 6.49
C LEU A 274 42.64 -13.96 6.10
N ASP A 275 43.32 -14.53 7.09
CA ASP A 275 44.10 -15.74 6.89
C ASP A 275 43.11 -16.87 6.62
N LYS A 276 43.26 -17.48 5.45
CA LYS A 276 42.30 -18.46 4.95
C LYS A 276 42.20 -19.67 5.89
N GLU A 277 43.32 -20.10 6.46
CA GLU A 277 43.33 -21.25 7.38
C GLU A 277 42.58 -20.93 8.67
N THR A 278 42.84 -19.76 9.25
CA THR A 278 42.10 -19.27 10.42
C THR A 278 40.60 -19.11 10.13
N ALA A 279 40.25 -18.67 8.91
CA ALA A 279 38.86 -18.51 8.47
C ALA A 279 38.11 -19.83 8.32
N ASP A 280 38.75 -20.83 7.73
CA ASP A 280 38.17 -22.15 7.58
C ASP A 280 37.96 -22.81 8.96
N MET A 281 38.90 -22.64 9.90
CA MET A 281 38.75 -23.12 11.27
C MET A 281 37.60 -22.45 12.05
N ASP A 282 37.53 -21.11 12.05
CA ASP A 282 36.45 -20.36 12.72
C ASP A 282 35.08 -20.69 12.10
N ARG A 283 35.04 -20.86 10.77
CA ARG A 283 33.84 -21.29 10.04
C ARG A 283 33.38 -22.67 10.50
N GLN A 284 34.29 -23.64 10.59
CA GLN A 284 33.94 -25.00 11.01
C GLN A 284 33.47 -25.04 12.48
N GLU A 285 34.18 -24.36 13.39
CA GLU A 285 33.76 -24.26 14.80
C GLU A 285 32.36 -23.64 14.92
N PHE A 286 32.08 -22.59 14.14
CA PHE A 286 30.77 -21.96 14.09
C PHE A 286 29.70 -22.92 13.60
N ILE A 287 29.96 -23.65 12.51
CA ILE A 287 29.03 -24.65 11.95
C ILE A 287 28.72 -25.70 13.02
N GLU A 288 29.73 -26.32 13.63
CA GLU A 288 29.57 -27.34 14.67
C GLU A 288 28.76 -26.83 15.86
N GLN A 289 29.03 -25.61 16.31
CA GLN A 289 28.29 -24.98 17.41
C GLN A 289 26.80 -24.82 17.06
N LYS A 290 26.50 -24.35 15.84
CA LYS A 290 25.12 -24.13 15.38
C LYS A 290 24.40 -25.45 15.13
N VAL A 291 25.06 -26.43 14.52
CA VAL A 291 24.57 -27.82 14.36
C VAL A 291 24.19 -28.38 15.71
N LYS A 292 25.06 -28.30 16.72
CA LYS A 292 24.80 -28.80 18.08
C LYS A 292 23.59 -28.12 18.72
N ARG A 293 23.47 -26.79 18.56
CA ARG A 293 22.35 -26.02 19.13
C ARG A 293 21.02 -26.38 18.49
N ILE A 294 20.95 -26.37 17.16
CA ILE A 294 19.72 -26.73 16.42
C ILE A 294 19.38 -28.21 16.67
N SER A 295 20.38 -29.10 16.68
CA SER A 295 20.20 -30.52 17.01
C SER A 295 19.54 -30.71 18.37
N LYS A 296 19.93 -29.92 19.38
CA LYS A 296 19.30 -29.96 20.70
C LYS A 296 17.81 -29.57 20.63
N ILE A 297 17.48 -28.48 19.92
CA ILE A 297 16.10 -27.97 19.81
C ILE A 297 15.20 -28.92 19.03
N LEU A 298 15.70 -29.49 17.93
CA LEU A 298 14.91 -30.34 17.03
C LEU A 298 14.96 -31.83 17.37
N ARG A 299 15.77 -32.23 18.36
CA ARG A 299 15.89 -33.63 18.81
C ARG A 299 14.55 -34.32 19.06
N PRO A 300 13.55 -33.70 19.72
CA PRO A 300 12.28 -34.36 20.00
C PRO A 300 11.43 -34.62 18.75
N LEU A 301 11.72 -33.90 17.66
CA LEU A 301 10.93 -33.87 16.43
C LEU A 301 11.44 -34.83 15.37
N ARG A 302 12.60 -35.44 15.57
CA ARG A 302 13.31 -36.23 14.54
C ARG A 302 12.84 -37.69 14.53
N SER A 303 12.71 -38.29 13.35
CA SER A 303 12.46 -39.74 13.18
C SER A 303 13.71 -40.56 12.85
N SER A 304 14.76 -39.93 12.34
CA SER A 304 15.94 -40.57 11.74
C SER A 304 17.14 -40.77 12.69
N SER A 305 18.22 -41.36 12.14
CA SER A 305 19.53 -41.51 12.78
C SER A 305 20.13 -40.14 13.15
N LEU A 306 20.96 -40.09 14.21
CA LEU A 306 21.58 -38.83 14.66
C LEU A 306 22.64 -38.31 13.67
N GLN A 307 23.41 -39.22 13.08
CA GLN A 307 24.56 -38.87 12.27
C GLN A 307 24.14 -38.28 10.91
N ASP A 308 23.21 -38.94 10.21
CA ASP A 308 22.73 -38.45 8.90
C ASP A 308 22.07 -37.07 9.06
N TYR A 309 21.28 -36.92 10.11
CA TYR A 309 20.64 -35.66 10.49
C TYR A 309 21.65 -34.54 10.73
N GLN A 310 22.75 -34.81 11.46
CA GLN A 310 23.78 -33.82 11.72
C GLN A 310 24.52 -33.42 10.43
N ASN A 311 24.86 -34.38 9.57
CA ASN A 311 25.48 -34.11 8.28
C ASN A 311 24.58 -33.27 7.37
N GLY A 312 23.28 -33.57 7.33
CA GLY A 312 22.30 -32.77 6.58
C GLY A 312 22.18 -31.35 7.12
N LEU A 313 22.25 -31.18 8.43
CA LEU A 313 22.17 -29.88 9.08
C LEU A 313 23.45 -29.05 8.86
N GLU A 314 24.61 -29.69 8.95
CA GLU A 314 25.91 -29.11 8.59
C GLU A 314 25.88 -28.58 7.15
N SER A 315 25.37 -29.37 6.19
CA SER A 315 25.24 -28.94 4.80
C SER A 315 24.36 -27.70 4.63
N VAL A 316 23.20 -27.65 5.29
CA VAL A 316 22.29 -26.47 5.25
C VAL A 316 22.98 -25.23 5.83
N ILE A 317 23.70 -25.37 6.94
CA ILE A 317 24.38 -24.25 7.59
C ILE A 317 25.57 -23.78 6.73
N ALA A 318 26.37 -24.71 6.19
CA ALA A 318 27.49 -24.39 5.31
C ALA A 318 27.03 -23.59 4.07
N GLN A 319 25.94 -24.03 3.42
CA GLN A 319 25.35 -23.32 2.28
C GLN A 319 24.79 -21.94 2.66
N SER A 320 24.20 -21.83 3.86
CA SER A 320 23.71 -20.52 4.32
C SER A 320 24.85 -19.53 4.58
N LEU A 321 26.03 -20.02 5.00
CA LEU A 321 27.23 -19.19 5.15
C LEU A 321 27.81 -18.76 3.80
N GLU A 322 27.79 -19.64 2.80
CA GLU A 322 28.16 -19.28 1.42
C GLU A 322 27.24 -18.20 0.85
N LEU A 323 25.95 -18.26 1.18
CA LEU A 323 24.98 -17.25 0.78
C LEU A 323 25.21 -15.90 1.48
N ASP A 324 25.59 -15.89 2.77
CA ASP A 324 25.93 -14.66 3.51
C ASP A 324 27.26 -14.05 3.06
N GLY A 325 28.23 -14.90 2.71
CA GLY A 325 29.56 -14.49 2.25
C GLY A 325 29.64 -14.03 0.81
N GLY A 326 28.70 -14.49 -0.03
CA GLY A 326 28.64 -14.19 -1.46
C GLY A 326 29.98 -14.45 -2.15
N ASP A 327 30.32 -15.72 -2.42
CA ASP A 327 31.57 -16.20 -3.06
C ASP A 327 32.59 -15.09 -3.37
N GLN A 328 33.43 -14.76 -2.37
CA GLN A 328 34.56 -13.86 -2.52
C GLN A 328 35.78 -14.52 -3.15
#